data_AF-A0A162PIP4-F1
#
_entry.id   AF-A0A162PIP4-F1
#
_cell.length_a   1.000
_cell.length_b   1.000
_cell.length_c   1.000
_cell.angle_alpha   90.00
_cell.angle_beta   90.00
_cell.angle_gamma   90.00
#
_symmetry.space_group_name_H-M   'P 1'
#
loop_
_entity.id
_entity.type
_entity.pdbx_description
1 polymer ?
#
loop_
_entity_poly.entity_id
_entity_poly.type
_entity_poly.pdbx_seq_one_letter_code
_entity_poly.pdbx_strand_id
1 'polypeptide(L)'
;MVTKVPKSFNNLLLFTSGSWLYQTSLYGAFYQIYASFKLILCAIQNDKHPQNSGFKAFKLYILLSIILCILLLAFIPKCYAPPIQQDDSPFISKLPVVSILRIVFVSYIAHIVTIRPTTGISTFSTLERRIMGFLFPSSEIGIILGSMYKAYYGDEILKITKYKPFLERYDKEIEGEIFKVKNKNDQSLQASTITALPDSTTSASLDRTRTASMDGIKSTLLDGVKRVSFDSRSTSSDSFSLDGQSATESKNDEDYDTKYNETNNKFSSVVNLRNRLVKDTREENNLNHPQNAAYLAAFLHIMGPKRAKKIKHCILANSLILGSENNTGGAEDSNYIEGLTINGPGAACNYQYKINLNDTHFMTDDMINQLETAHYIDNIPYIEIFITIVQLFFTAIECMEIDGDRWVKLIMIIYTIMSVLQTVSLIALHKQTATFSVIKYDRFVIIKYDHYHNNVPPHKSFYDKLDVNVFCFLAGIISFLLLGIWADYNNHSVTEWLVISWIISPLALYFMFFLSTMDILGIIGMGILLITCFGLLISATIIGYLPKISLSTFSVLSHFITLPQANFTLL
;
A
#
# COMPACT_ATOMS: atom_id res chain seq x y z
N MET A 1 64.38 -37.61 30.49
CA MET A 1 64.17 -36.48 29.55
C MET A 1 62.91 -36.74 28.74
N VAL A 2 61.73 -36.51 29.33
CA VAL A 2 60.45 -36.46 28.60
C VAL A 2 59.74 -35.23 29.13
N THR A 3 59.75 -34.16 28.35
CA THR A 3 59.14 -32.87 28.74
C THR A 3 57.65 -32.89 28.42
N LYS A 4 56.85 -32.64 29.46
CA LYS A 4 55.40 -32.41 29.36
C LYS A 4 55.13 -31.14 28.55
N VAL A 5 54.41 -31.29 27.44
CA VAL A 5 53.80 -30.15 26.73
C VAL A 5 52.65 -29.60 27.60
N PRO A 6 52.62 -28.29 27.90
CA PRO A 6 51.57 -27.72 28.75
C PRO A 6 50.21 -27.75 28.04
N LYS A 7 49.16 -28.18 28.76
CA LYS A 7 47.76 -28.25 28.30
C LYS A 7 47.23 -26.95 27.67
N SER A 8 47.83 -25.79 28.01
CA SER A 8 47.48 -24.50 27.42
C SER A 8 47.76 -24.42 25.92
N PHE A 9 48.73 -25.17 25.39
CA PHE A 9 49.10 -25.13 23.98
C PHE A 9 48.08 -25.89 23.10
N ASN A 10 47.51 -26.99 23.59
CA ASN A 10 46.46 -27.73 22.88
C ASN A 10 45.13 -26.96 22.83
N ASN A 11 44.80 -26.20 23.88
CA ASN A 11 43.59 -25.38 23.89
C ASN A 11 43.69 -24.20 22.93
N LEU A 12 44.88 -23.62 22.73
CA LEU A 12 45.11 -22.54 21.78
C LEU A 12 45.00 -23.03 20.32
N LEU A 13 45.47 -24.25 20.03
CA LEU A 13 45.41 -24.85 18.69
C LEU A 13 43.98 -25.29 18.30
N LEU A 14 43.17 -25.71 19.28
CA LEU A 14 41.74 -26.00 19.10
C LEU A 14 40.91 -24.72 18.91
N PHE A 15 41.27 -23.62 19.57
CA PHE A 15 40.56 -22.34 19.41
C PHE A 15 40.81 -21.69 18.05
N THR A 16 42.04 -21.77 17.53
CA THR A 16 42.39 -21.19 16.22
C THR A 16 41.84 -22.01 15.06
N SER A 17 41.74 -23.33 15.19
CA SER A 17 41.15 -24.21 14.15
C SER A 17 39.62 -24.14 14.10
N GLY A 18 38.95 -24.00 15.24
CA GLY A 18 37.49 -23.79 15.30
C GLY A 18 37.04 -22.43 14.74
N SER A 19 37.81 -21.36 15.02
CA SER A 19 37.55 -20.03 14.46
C SER A 19 37.73 -20.00 12.94
N TRP A 20 38.71 -20.72 12.39
CA TRP A 20 38.97 -20.80 10.94
C TRP A 20 37.84 -21.53 10.17
N LEU A 21 37.31 -22.61 10.72
CA LEU A 21 36.16 -23.33 10.15
C LEU A 21 34.87 -22.51 10.19
N TYR A 22 34.69 -21.68 11.22
CA TYR A 22 33.52 -20.81 11.34
C TYR A 22 33.60 -19.61 10.39
N GLN A 23 34.79 -19.01 10.25
CA GLN A 23 35.02 -17.90 9.32
C GLN A 23 34.85 -18.36 7.87
N THR A 24 35.33 -19.56 7.51
CA THR A 24 35.12 -20.14 6.17
C THR A 24 33.66 -20.50 5.89
N SER A 25 32.89 -20.95 6.90
CA SER A 25 31.44 -21.17 6.77
C SER A 25 30.66 -19.86 6.56
N LEU A 26 30.98 -18.82 7.32
CA LEU A 26 30.33 -17.51 7.19
C LEU A 26 30.68 -16.85 5.85
N TYR A 27 31.96 -16.86 5.45
CA TYR A 27 32.40 -16.39 4.14
C TYR A 27 31.77 -17.19 3.00
N GLY A 28 31.60 -18.51 3.18
CA GLY A 28 30.85 -19.35 2.24
C GLY A 28 29.40 -18.90 2.09
N ALA A 29 28.70 -18.65 3.20
CA ALA A 29 27.33 -18.14 3.18
C ALA A 29 27.23 -16.74 2.54
N PHE A 30 28.14 -15.82 2.86
CA PHE A 30 28.19 -14.50 2.24
C PHE A 30 28.53 -14.57 0.75
N TYR A 31 29.46 -15.44 0.35
CA TYR A 31 29.80 -15.65 -1.06
C TYR A 31 28.63 -16.28 -1.82
N GLN A 32 27.87 -17.17 -1.19
CA GLN A 32 26.70 -17.80 -1.80
C GLN A 32 25.52 -16.82 -1.91
N ILE A 33 25.33 -15.93 -0.93
CA ILE A 33 24.39 -14.80 -1.01
C ILE A 33 24.83 -13.83 -2.12
N TYR A 34 26.10 -13.45 -2.17
CA TYR A 34 26.65 -12.56 -3.19
C TYR A 34 26.55 -13.16 -4.60
N ALA A 35 26.90 -14.44 -4.77
CA ALA A 35 26.76 -15.18 -6.02
C ALA A 35 25.29 -15.26 -6.45
N SER A 36 24.38 -15.53 -5.51
CA SER A 36 22.93 -15.50 -5.77
C SER A 36 22.48 -14.11 -6.20
N PHE A 37 22.96 -13.05 -5.54
CA PHE A 37 22.65 -11.66 -5.90
C PHE A 37 23.19 -11.27 -7.28
N LYS A 38 24.40 -11.74 -7.63
CA LYS A 38 25.02 -11.53 -8.94
C LYS A 38 24.29 -12.30 -10.05
N LEU A 39 23.83 -13.52 -9.77
CA LEU A 39 23.02 -14.32 -10.69
C LEU A 39 21.64 -13.69 -10.89
N ILE A 40 21.05 -13.12 -9.83
CA ILE A 40 19.83 -12.32 -9.89
C ILE A 40 20.04 -11.07 -10.76
N LEU A 41 21.13 -10.31 -10.57
CA LEU A 41 21.44 -9.12 -11.38
C LEU A 41 21.70 -9.48 -12.85
N CYS A 42 22.39 -10.59 -13.13
CA CYS A 42 22.58 -11.08 -14.50
C CYS A 42 21.27 -11.56 -15.15
N ALA A 43 20.38 -12.20 -14.39
CA ALA A 43 19.06 -12.61 -14.89
C ALA A 43 18.17 -11.40 -15.20
N ILE A 44 18.25 -10.34 -14.39
CA ILE A 44 17.55 -9.06 -14.62
C ILE A 44 18.11 -8.33 -15.86
N GLN A 45 19.42 -8.39 -16.11
CA GLN A 45 20.06 -7.68 -17.22
C GLN A 45 19.92 -8.37 -18.59
N ASN A 46 19.73 -9.70 -18.64
CA ASN A 46 19.70 -10.45 -19.90
C ASN A 46 18.30 -10.76 -20.45
N ASP A 47 17.23 -10.43 -19.73
CA ASP A 47 15.88 -10.74 -20.17
C ASP A 47 15.34 -9.63 -21.10
N LYS A 48 15.60 -9.76 -22.40
CA LYS A 48 15.16 -8.79 -23.43
C LYS A 48 13.69 -8.95 -23.84
N HIS A 49 12.92 -9.89 -23.27
CA HIS A 49 11.48 -10.01 -23.55
C HIS A 49 10.72 -10.74 -22.42
N PRO A 50 10.07 -10.02 -21.48
CA PRO A 50 9.38 -10.65 -20.37
C PRO A 50 7.92 -10.98 -20.73
N GLN A 51 7.65 -12.17 -21.28
CA GLN A 51 6.30 -12.74 -21.22
C GLN A 51 6.04 -13.29 -19.81
N ASN A 52 5.49 -12.45 -18.92
CA ASN A 52 4.60 -12.67 -17.74
C ASN A 52 4.81 -13.85 -16.74
N SER A 53 5.67 -14.81 -17.02
CA SER A 53 5.88 -16.05 -16.27
C SER A 53 7.05 -15.93 -15.29
N GLY A 54 8.14 -15.27 -15.71
CA GLY A 54 9.33 -15.06 -14.88
C GLY A 54 9.06 -14.24 -13.61
N PHE A 55 8.23 -13.19 -13.68
CA PHE A 55 7.93 -12.34 -12.52
C PHE A 55 7.03 -13.02 -11.47
N LYS A 56 6.13 -13.91 -11.89
CA LYS A 56 5.34 -14.75 -10.97
C LYS A 56 6.22 -15.81 -10.31
N ALA A 57 7.10 -16.45 -11.07
CA ALA A 57 8.09 -17.39 -10.54
C ALA A 57 9.06 -16.71 -9.55
N PHE A 58 9.47 -15.47 -9.83
CA PHE A 58 10.33 -14.67 -8.95
C PHE A 58 9.65 -14.29 -7.62
N LYS A 59 8.39 -13.84 -7.66
CA LYS A 59 7.59 -13.58 -6.45
C LYS A 59 7.41 -14.85 -5.61
N LEU A 60 7.11 -15.97 -6.26
CA LEU A 60 6.97 -17.27 -5.60
C LEU A 60 8.31 -17.73 -5.01
N TYR A 61 9.42 -17.57 -5.73
CA TYR A 61 10.77 -17.94 -5.29
C TYR A 61 11.25 -17.14 -4.08
N ILE A 62 11.01 -15.81 -4.04
CA ILE A 62 11.32 -14.99 -2.87
C ILE A 62 10.47 -15.42 -1.68
N LEU A 63 9.17 -15.64 -1.89
CA LEU A 63 8.27 -16.10 -0.82
C LEU A 63 8.72 -17.48 -0.30
N LEU A 64 9.05 -18.42 -1.19
CA LEU A 64 9.54 -19.75 -0.83
C LEU A 64 10.89 -19.67 -0.12
N SER A 65 11.79 -18.77 -0.53
CA SER A 65 13.10 -18.58 0.09
C SER A 65 12.96 -17.98 1.49
N ILE A 66 12.04 -17.03 1.70
CA ILE A 66 11.75 -16.48 3.02
C ILE A 66 11.12 -17.55 3.93
N ILE A 67 10.14 -18.30 3.43
CA ILE A 67 9.52 -19.41 4.16
C ILE A 67 10.56 -20.47 4.49
N LEU A 68 11.43 -20.84 3.55
CA LEU A 68 12.51 -21.79 3.76
C LEU A 68 13.52 -21.25 4.78
N CYS A 69 13.88 -19.96 4.76
CA CYS A 69 14.73 -19.35 5.78
C CYS A 69 14.07 -19.36 7.16
N ILE A 70 12.78 -19.06 7.26
CA ILE A 70 12.02 -19.12 8.53
C ILE A 70 11.94 -20.56 9.04
N LEU A 71 11.65 -21.52 8.16
CA LEU A 71 11.62 -22.95 8.49
C LEU A 71 13.01 -23.43 8.90
N LEU A 72 14.07 -23.10 8.16
CA LEU A 72 15.44 -23.45 8.52
C LEU A 72 15.82 -22.83 9.87
N LEU A 73 15.53 -21.55 10.12
CA LEU A 73 15.79 -20.92 11.42
C LEU A 73 14.95 -21.52 12.56
N ALA A 74 13.76 -22.03 12.27
CA ALA A 74 12.89 -22.68 13.25
C ALA A 74 13.25 -24.15 13.52
N PHE A 75 13.68 -24.88 12.50
CA PHE A 75 13.89 -26.33 12.53
C PHE A 75 15.34 -26.74 12.67
N ILE A 76 16.33 -25.99 12.14
CA ILE A 76 17.76 -26.32 12.32
C ILE A 76 18.12 -26.50 13.80
N PRO A 77 17.65 -25.67 14.75
CA PRO A 77 17.93 -25.89 16.17
C PRO A 77 17.32 -27.18 16.74
N LYS A 78 16.26 -27.72 16.11
CA LYS A 78 15.52 -28.91 16.53
C LYS A 78 15.90 -30.18 15.76
N CYS A 79 16.61 -30.06 14.64
CA CYS A 79 17.01 -31.17 13.78
C CYS A 79 18.40 -31.74 14.10
N TYR A 80 19.03 -31.30 15.20
CA TYR A 80 20.24 -31.97 15.70
C TYR A 80 19.87 -33.39 16.15
N ALA A 81 20.52 -34.39 15.54
CA ALA A 81 20.38 -35.78 15.96
C ALA A 81 20.76 -35.95 17.44
N PRO A 82 20.06 -36.81 18.20
CA PRO A 82 20.36 -37.06 19.62
C PRO A 82 21.78 -37.62 19.79
N PRO A 83 22.46 -37.36 20.92
CA PRO A 83 23.86 -36.96 20.89
C PRO A 83 24.84 -38.14 20.83
N ILE A 84 25.86 -37.99 19.97
CA ILE A 84 27.25 -38.30 20.34
C ILE A 84 27.55 -37.37 21.51
N GLN A 85 27.89 -37.91 22.67
CA GLN A 85 28.19 -37.20 23.91
C GLN A 85 28.97 -35.90 23.64
N GLN A 86 28.26 -34.77 23.65
CA GLN A 86 28.84 -33.43 23.61
C GLN A 86 28.76 -32.91 25.04
N ASP A 87 29.91 -32.92 25.71
CA ASP A 87 30.10 -32.26 27.00
C ASP A 87 29.54 -30.83 26.94
N ASP A 88 28.68 -30.47 27.90
CA ASP A 88 28.10 -29.19 28.34
C ASP A 88 28.52 -27.87 27.66
N SER A 89 28.68 -27.84 26.33
CA SER A 89 28.88 -26.61 25.59
C SER A 89 27.51 -25.91 25.53
N PRO A 90 27.36 -24.70 26.07
CA PRO A 90 26.09 -24.00 26.06
C PRO A 90 25.68 -23.81 24.60
N PHE A 91 24.65 -24.54 24.18
CA PHE A 91 24.13 -24.53 22.82
C PHE A 91 24.02 -23.09 22.29
N ILE A 92 24.64 -22.81 21.15
CA ILE A 92 24.63 -21.51 20.46
C ILE A 92 23.19 -21.02 20.20
N SER A 93 22.23 -21.94 20.03
CA SER A 93 20.81 -21.62 19.88
C SER A 93 20.14 -21.09 21.16
N LYS A 94 20.76 -21.27 22.33
CA LYS A 94 20.34 -20.65 23.60
C LYS A 94 21.03 -19.31 23.86
N LEU A 95 21.95 -18.87 23.00
CA LEU A 95 22.55 -17.54 23.17
C LEU A 95 21.44 -16.50 22.99
N PRO A 96 21.20 -15.63 24.00
CA PRO A 96 20.16 -14.59 23.92
C PRO A 96 20.26 -13.80 22.62
N VAL A 97 21.48 -13.47 22.19
CA VAL A 97 21.79 -12.74 20.95
C VAL A 97 21.16 -13.39 19.70
N VAL A 98 21.17 -14.72 19.58
CA VAL A 98 20.61 -15.41 18.41
C VAL A 98 19.08 -15.36 18.43
N SER A 99 18.46 -15.55 19.61
CA SER A 99 17.01 -15.43 19.76
C SER A 99 16.52 -14.02 19.42
N ILE A 100 17.24 -13.03 19.94
CA ILE A 100 17.00 -11.61 19.69
C ILE A 100 17.14 -11.27 18.21
N LEU A 101 18.26 -11.66 17.57
CA LEU A 101 18.46 -11.41 16.14
C LEU A 101 17.35 -12.05 15.31
N ARG A 102 16.86 -13.23 15.71
CA ARG A 102 15.73 -13.89 15.07
C ARG A 102 14.44 -13.10 15.25
N ILE A 103 14.08 -12.67 16.46
CA ILE A 103 12.86 -11.90 16.74
C ILE A 103 12.88 -10.59 15.94
N VAL A 104 14.02 -9.91 15.96
CA VAL A 104 14.27 -8.66 15.28
C VAL A 104 14.15 -8.86 13.78
N PHE A 105 14.83 -9.87 13.21
CA PHE A 105 14.75 -10.19 11.78
C PHE A 105 13.33 -10.60 11.35
N VAL A 106 12.63 -11.43 12.12
CA VAL A 106 11.26 -11.86 11.80
C VAL A 106 10.30 -10.67 11.86
N SER A 107 10.39 -9.84 12.90
CA SER A 107 9.59 -8.62 13.03
C SER A 107 9.87 -7.65 11.88
N TYR A 108 11.12 -7.54 11.44
CA TYR A 108 11.52 -6.70 10.31
C TYR A 108 11.05 -7.22 8.96
N ILE A 109 11.24 -8.51 8.67
CA ILE A 109 10.76 -9.11 7.42
C ILE A 109 9.24 -9.04 7.37
N ALA A 110 8.56 -9.35 8.47
CA ALA A 110 7.11 -9.22 8.56
C ALA A 110 6.72 -7.77 8.25
N HIS A 111 7.32 -6.78 8.93
CA HIS A 111 7.08 -5.36 8.66
C HIS A 111 7.29 -4.99 7.18
N ILE A 112 8.41 -5.38 6.56
CA ILE A 112 8.71 -5.15 5.14
C ILE A 112 7.61 -5.70 4.22
N VAL A 113 7.04 -6.87 4.53
CA VAL A 113 5.95 -7.45 3.77
C VAL A 113 4.66 -6.63 3.91
N THR A 114 4.45 -6.01 5.07
CA THR A 114 3.28 -5.16 5.34
C THR A 114 3.32 -3.82 4.62
N ILE A 115 4.51 -3.32 4.26
CA ILE A 115 4.67 -2.05 3.53
C ILE A 115 3.90 -2.12 2.21
N ARG A 116 3.02 -1.13 2.02
CA ARG A 116 2.09 -1.09 0.89
C ARG A 116 2.90 -1.05 -0.39
N PRO A 117 2.73 -2.03 -1.30
CA PRO A 117 3.36 -1.95 -2.60
C PRO A 117 2.75 -0.79 -3.38
N THR A 118 3.61 -0.02 -4.04
CA THR A 118 3.16 0.94 -5.03
C THR A 118 2.97 0.23 -6.34
N THR A 119 1.76 0.33 -6.89
CA THR A 119 1.51 0.07 -8.30
C THR A 119 1.64 1.38 -9.06
N GLY A 120 2.44 1.38 -10.12
CA GLY A 120 2.56 2.47 -11.08
C GLY A 120 3.96 3.03 -11.24
N ILE A 121 4.07 4.04 -12.09
CA ILE A 121 5.27 4.86 -12.22
C ILE A 121 5.43 5.63 -10.91
N SER A 122 6.33 5.15 -10.05
CA SER A 122 6.86 5.93 -8.95
C SER A 122 8.37 6.03 -9.12
N THR A 123 8.93 7.14 -8.64
CA THR A 123 10.38 7.36 -8.59
C THR A 123 11.10 6.27 -7.79
N PHE A 124 10.40 5.66 -6.82
CA PHE A 124 10.90 4.56 -6.01
C PHE A 124 10.15 3.27 -6.32
N SER A 125 10.88 2.17 -6.53
CA SER A 125 10.30 0.85 -6.62
C SER A 125 9.68 0.42 -5.28
N THR A 126 8.79 -0.58 -5.32
CA THR A 126 8.23 -1.17 -4.08
C THR A 126 9.33 -1.70 -3.17
N LEU A 127 10.39 -2.29 -3.73
CA LEU A 127 11.51 -2.82 -2.96
C LEU A 127 12.30 -1.70 -2.29
N GLU A 128 12.61 -0.62 -3.01
CA GLU A 128 13.29 0.54 -2.45
C GLU A 128 12.49 1.19 -1.32
N ARG A 129 11.18 1.38 -1.51
CA ARG A 129 10.30 1.87 -0.45
C ARG A 129 10.32 0.95 0.77
N ARG A 130 10.31 -0.36 0.55
CA ARG A 130 10.41 -1.35 1.63
C ARG A 130 11.70 -1.27 2.41
N ILE A 131 12.83 -1.10 1.71
CA ILE A 131 14.15 -0.91 2.32
C ILE A 131 14.19 0.41 3.08
N MET A 132 13.64 1.49 2.52
CA MET A 132 13.57 2.79 3.17
C MET A 132 12.70 2.77 4.42
N GLY A 133 11.53 2.13 4.37
CA GLY A 133 10.66 1.97 5.54
C GLY A 133 11.30 1.14 6.65
N PHE A 134 12.03 0.11 6.25
CA PHE A 134 12.81 -0.71 7.18
C PHE A 134 13.90 0.09 7.91
N LEU A 135 14.68 0.89 7.17
CA LEU A 135 15.80 1.64 7.73
C LEU A 135 15.35 2.91 8.48
N PHE A 136 14.24 3.52 8.04
CA PHE A 136 13.73 4.80 8.53
C PHE A 136 12.24 4.68 8.88
N PRO A 137 11.90 4.05 10.01
CA PRO A 137 10.49 3.83 10.38
C PRO A 137 9.70 5.13 10.57
N SER A 138 10.36 6.25 10.92
CA SER A 138 9.70 7.56 11.02
C SER A 138 9.28 8.11 9.65
N SER A 139 10.04 7.80 8.60
CA SER A 139 9.68 8.13 7.21
C SER A 139 8.46 7.33 6.75
N GLU A 140 8.42 6.05 7.09
CA GLU A 140 7.27 5.17 6.81
C GLU A 140 5.98 5.71 7.46
N ILE A 141 6.05 6.16 8.72
CA ILE A 141 4.91 6.80 9.41
C ILE A 141 4.40 8.00 8.62
N GLY A 142 5.30 8.84 8.10
CA GLY A 142 4.92 9.98 7.27
C GLY A 142 4.06 9.57 6.07
N ILE A 143 4.50 8.53 5.37
CA ILE A 143 3.80 7.98 4.19
C ILE A 143 2.46 7.33 4.58
N ILE A 144 2.42 6.63 5.71
CA ILE A 144 1.22 6.01 6.28
C ILE A 144 0.17 7.08 6.62
N LEU A 145 0.56 8.08 7.40
CA LEU A 145 -0.32 9.16 7.82
C LEU A 145 -0.81 9.96 6.60
N GLY A 146 0.06 10.22 5.62
CA GLY A 146 -0.36 10.85 4.36
C GLY A 146 -1.40 10.01 3.60
N SER A 147 -1.30 8.68 3.64
CA SER A 147 -2.32 7.80 3.04
C SER A 147 -3.64 7.82 3.80
N MET A 148 -3.59 7.80 5.14
CA MET A 148 -4.78 7.91 5.99
C MET A 148 -5.46 9.26 5.83
N TYR A 149 -4.68 10.34 5.78
CA TYR A 149 -5.15 11.69 5.50
C TYR A 149 -5.87 11.74 4.15
N LYS A 150 -5.27 11.19 3.08
CA LYS A 150 -5.91 11.12 1.77
C LYS A 150 -7.20 10.33 1.78
N ALA A 151 -7.27 9.22 2.50
CA ALA A 151 -8.49 8.43 2.61
C ALA A 151 -9.60 9.19 3.35
N TYR A 152 -9.26 9.91 4.42
CA TYR A 152 -10.22 10.65 5.25
C TYR A 152 -10.71 11.93 4.57
N TYR A 153 -9.78 12.74 4.05
CA TYR A 153 -10.06 14.03 3.38
C TYR A 153 -10.25 13.86 1.86
N GLY A 154 -10.51 12.64 1.39
CA GLY A 154 -10.58 12.33 -0.04
C GLY A 154 -11.60 13.18 -0.80
N ASP A 155 -12.75 13.45 -0.18
CA ASP A 155 -13.81 14.26 -0.81
C ASP A 155 -13.41 15.74 -0.96
N GLU A 156 -12.63 16.26 -0.01
CA GLU A 156 -12.10 17.63 -0.05
C GLU A 156 -10.98 17.75 -1.09
N ILE A 157 -10.06 16.78 -1.09
CA ILE A 157 -8.95 16.72 -2.05
C ILE A 157 -9.47 16.62 -3.50
N LEU A 158 -10.53 15.85 -3.73
CA LEU A 158 -11.19 15.75 -5.03
C LEU A 158 -12.13 16.94 -5.32
N LYS A 159 -12.23 17.91 -4.41
CA LYS A 159 -13.12 19.08 -4.48
C LYS A 159 -14.60 18.72 -4.65
N ILE A 160 -15.01 17.53 -4.21
CA ILE A 160 -16.41 17.06 -4.30
C ILE A 160 -17.22 17.36 -3.03
N THR A 161 -16.58 17.71 -1.91
CA THR A 161 -17.26 18.08 -0.64
C THR A 161 -18.32 19.17 -0.82
N LYS A 162 -18.06 20.14 -1.71
CA LYS A 162 -19.00 21.24 -2.00
C LYS A 162 -20.35 20.76 -2.55
N TYR A 163 -20.39 19.58 -3.18
CA TYR A 163 -21.61 19.02 -3.75
C TYR A 163 -22.39 18.16 -2.77
N LYS A 164 -21.83 17.82 -1.60
CA LYS A 164 -22.45 16.91 -0.63
C LYS A 164 -23.85 17.36 -0.16
N PRO A 165 -24.09 18.64 0.20
CA PRO A 165 -25.43 19.08 0.62
C PRO A 165 -26.48 18.95 -0.50
N PHE A 166 -26.07 19.12 -1.76
CA PHE A 166 -26.94 19.00 -2.92
C PHE A 166 -27.27 17.53 -3.23
N LEU A 167 -26.28 16.64 -3.09
CA LEU A 167 -26.49 15.20 -3.20
C LEU A 167 -27.45 14.67 -2.12
N GLU A 168 -27.32 15.13 -0.88
CA GLU A 168 -28.25 14.76 0.21
C GLU A 168 -29.68 15.27 -0.04
N ARG A 169 -29.84 16.44 -0.69
CA ARG A 169 -31.16 16.93 -1.13
C ARG A 169 -31.74 16.05 -2.24
N TYR A 170 -30.92 15.69 -3.22
CA TYR A 170 -31.31 14.80 -4.31
C TYR A 170 -31.78 13.43 -3.81
N ASP A 171 -31.07 12.83 -2.84
CA ASP A 171 -31.48 11.57 -2.21
C ASP A 171 -32.86 11.67 -1.54
N LYS A 172 -33.12 12.74 -0.78
CA LYS A 172 -34.40 12.96 -0.11
C LYS A 172 -35.56 13.12 -1.09
N GLU A 173 -35.32 13.77 -2.22
CA GLU A 173 -36.33 13.92 -3.27
C GLU A 173 -36.67 12.59 -3.94
N ILE A 174 -35.65 11.79 -4.29
CA ILE A 174 -35.86 10.45 -4.84
C ILE A 174 -36.65 9.59 -3.85
N GLU A 175 -36.28 9.61 -2.57
CA GLU A 175 -36.99 8.84 -1.55
C GLU A 175 -38.46 9.29 -1.45
N GLY A 176 -38.72 10.60 -1.49
CA GLY A 176 -40.08 11.15 -1.53
C GLY A 176 -40.88 10.72 -2.75
N GLU A 177 -40.26 10.66 -3.94
CA GLU A 177 -40.92 10.16 -5.17
C GLU A 177 -41.24 8.66 -5.07
N ILE A 178 -40.32 7.86 -4.54
CA ILE A 178 -40.54 6.43 -4.31
C ILE A 178 -41.72 6.21 -3.35
N PHE A 179 -41.80 6.97 -2.25
CA PHE A 179 -42.94 6.89 -1.33
C PHE A 179 -44.27 7.27 -1.99
N LYS A 180 -44.29 8.30 -2.85
CA LYS A 180 -45.50 8.69 -3.59
C LYS A 180 -45.95 7.61 -4.57
N VAL A 181 -45.03 6.97 -5.29
CA VAL A 181 -45.36 5.89 -6.23
C VAL A 181 -45.89 4.67 -5.48
N LYS A 182 -45.26 4.30 -4.36
CA LYS A 182 -45.73 3.20 -3.51
C LYS A 182 -47.15 3.43 -3.01
N ASN A 183 -47.44 4.61 -2.47
CA ASN A 183 -48.78 4.94 -1.97
C ASN A 183 -49.85 4.91 -3.09
N LYS A 184 -49.53 5.36 -4.31
CA LYS A 184 -50.46 5.28 -5.45
C LYS A 184 -50.75 3.84 -5.85
N ASN A 185 -49.74 2.97 -5.83
CA ASN A 185 -49.92 1.55 -6.14
C ASN A 185 -50.70 0.83 -5.04
N ASP A 186 -50.49 1.16 -3.78
CA ASP A 186 -51.26 0.59 -2.67
C ASP A 186 -52.73 1.03 -2.74
N GLN A 187 -52.99 2.29 -3.12
CA GLN A 187 -54.35 2.79 -3.38
C GLN A 187 -55.02 2.13 -4.59
N SER A 188 -54.29 1.91 -5.69
CA SER A 188 -54.85 1.23 -6.87
C SER A 188 -55.09 -0.26 -6.63
N LEU A 189 -54.23 -0.93 -5.83
CA LEU A 189 -54.43 -2.32 -5.43
C LEU A 189 -55.65 -2.47 -4.50
N GLN A 190 -55.84 -1.54 -3.57
CA GLN A 190 -57.05 -1.52 -2.73
C GLN A 190 -58.33 -1.25 -3.55
N ALA A 191 -58.27 -0.34 -4.52
CA ALA A 191 -59.42 -0.06 -5.40
C ALA A 191 -59.81 -1.27 -6.27
N SER A 192 -58.83 -2.01 -6.80
CA SER A 192 -59.11 -3.23 -7.58
C SER A 192 -59.62 -4.40 -6.72
N THR A 193 -59.19 -4.50 -5.46
CA THR A 193 -59.63 -5.58 -4.56
C THR A 193 -61.09 -5.40 -4.09
N ILE A 194 -61.57 -4.16 -3.97
CA ILE A 194 -62.96 -3.87 -3.55
C ILE A 194 -63.97 -4.19 -4.67
N THR A 195 -63.53 -4.34 -5.92
CA THR A 195 -64.43 -4.60 -7.07
C THR A 195 -64.60 -6.10 -7.37
N ALA A 196 -63.93 -6.99 -6.64
CA ALA A 196 -63.94 -8.43 -6.89
C ALA A 196 -64.18 -9.26 -5.61
N LEU A 197 -65.34 -9.08 -4.96
CA LEU A 197 -65.85 -10.07 -4.01
C LEU A 197 -67.39 -10.04 -3.91
N PRO A 198 -68.07 -11.11 -4.35
CA PRO A 198 -69.31 -11.56 -3.74
C PRO A 198 -69.02 -12.71 -2.75
N ASP A 199 -69.68 -12.62 -1.60
CA ASP A 199 -69.78 -13.56 -0.49
C ASP A 199 -69.32 -15.01 -0.74
N SER A 200 -68.24 -15.43 -0.07
CA SER A 200 -68.19 -16.77 0.52
C SER A 200 -67.19 -16.87 1.66
N THR A 201 -67.72 -17.32 2.79
CA THR A 201 -67.08 -17.59 4.09
C THR A 201 -66.13 -18.77 3.98
N THR A 202 -64.82 -18.60 4.17
CA THR A 202 -63.99 -19.63 4.87
C THR A 202 -62.69 -19.03 5.40
N SER A 203 -62.50 -19.18 6.70
CA SER A 203 -61.29 -18.88 7.46
C SER A 203 -60.18 -19.90 7.20
N ALA A 204 -58.99 -19.46 6.79
CA ALA A 204 -57.75 -20.19 7.05
C ALA A 204 -56.54 -19.24 7.07
N SER A 205 -55.81 -19.29 8.18
CA SER A 205 -54.58 -18.56 8.47
C SER A 205 -53.45 -18.91 7.49
N LEU A 206 -52.75 -17.90 6.97
CA LEU A 206 -51.41 -18.11 6.42
C LEU A 206 -50.49 -16.96 6.85
N ASP A 207 -49.82 -17.21 7.96
CA ASP A 207 -48.73 -16.41 8.48
C ASP A 207 -47.44 -16.85 7.78
N ARG A 208 -46.93 -16.03 6.84
CA ARG A 208 -45.62 -16.25 6.24
C ARG A 208 -44.93 -14.93 5.94
N THR A 209 -44.28 -14.41 6.97
CA THR A 209 -43.41 -13.24 6.94
C THR A 209 -42.23 -13.51 6.00
N ARG A 210 -42.18 -12.81 4.86
CA ARG A 210 -41.04 -12.84 3.93
C ARG A 210 -40.30 -11.52 4.06
N THR A 211 -39.26 -11.50 4.91
CA THR A 211 -38.30 -10.39 5.01
C THR A 211 -37.37 -10.43 3.79
N ALA A 212 -37.81 -9.85 2.67
CA ALA A 212 -36.92 -9.54 1.56
C ALA A 212 -36.07 -8.31 1.94
N SER A 213 -34.75 -8.41 1.75
CA SER A 213 -33.78 -7.34 2.03
C SER A 213 -34.18 -6.04 1.30
N MET A 214 -34.30 -4.96 2.06
CA MET A 214 -34.71 -3.63 1.60
C MET A 214 -33.82 -3.06 0.47
N ASP A 215 -32.56 -3.51 0.40
CA ASP A 215 -31.60 -3.10 -0.62
C ASP A 215 -31.95 -3.61 -2.03
N GLY A 216 -32.51 -4.82 -2.14
CA GLY A 216 -32.91 -5.39 -3.43
C GLY A 216 -34.19 -4.72 -3.98
N ILE A 217 -35.10 -4.33 -3.10
CA ILE A 217 -36.32 -3.61 -3.46
C ILE A 217 -36.01 -2.19 -3.94
N LYS A 218 -35.01 -1.51 -3.34
CA LYS A 218 -34.61 -0.15 -3.72
C LYS A 218 -34.05 -0.11 -5.16
N SER A 219 -33.23 -1.09 -5.57
CA SER A 219 -32.70 -1.13 -6.94
C SER A 219 -33.77 -1.43 -7.99
N THR A 220 -34.65 -2.41 -7.73
CA THR A 220 -35.71 -2.79 -8.70
C THR A 220 -36.79 -1.71 -8.82
N LEU A 221 -37.12 -1.00 -7.73
CA LEU A 221 -38.03 0.15 -7.80
C LEU A 221 -37.41 1.37 -8.47
N LEU A 222 -36.11 1.63 -8.31
CA LEU A 222 -35.46 2.74 -9.02
C LEU A 222 -35.50 2.54 -10.54
N ASP A 223 -35.32 1.31 -11.02
CA ASP A 223 -35.45 0.99 -12.44
C ASP A 223 -36.90 1.10 -12.94
N GLY A 224 -37.88 0.73 -12.10
CA GLY A 224 -39.30 0.89 -12.40
C GLY A 224 -39.73 2.36 -12.45
N VAL A 225 -39.30 3.20 -11.51
CA VAL A 225 -39.62 4.64 -11.46
C VAL A 225 -38.97 5.39 -12.61
N LYS A 226 -37.73 5.04 -13.00
CA LYS A 226 -37.05 5.60 -14.17
C LYS A 226 -37.77 5.32 -15.49
N ARG A 227 -38.41 4.16 -15.65
CA ARG A 227 -39.21 3.85 -16.85
C ARG A 227 -40.50 4.67 -16.94
N VAL A 228 -41.08 5.07 -15.81
CA VAL A 228 -42.35 5.81 -15.78
C VAL A 228 -42.16 7.31 -15.96
N SER A 229 -40.97 7.87 -15.68
CA SER A 229 -40.71 9.31 -15.78
C SER A 229 -40.15 9.78 -17.14
N PHE A 230 -39.81 8.87 -18.05
CA PHE A 230 -39.24 9.18 -19.38
C PHE A 230 -40.08 8.55 -20.49
N ASP A 231 -41.27 9.11 -20.72
CA ASP A 231 -42.06 8.82 -21.91
C ASP A 231 -42.31 10.13 -22.67
N SER A 232 -41.24 10.66 -23.27
CA SER A 232 -41.32 11.73 -24.27
C SER A 232 -41.23 11.11 -25.66
N ARG A 233 -42.41 10.76 -26.18
CA ARG A 233 -42.82 10.59 -27.59
C ARG A 233 -41.72 10.87 -28.63
N SER A 234 -41.09 9.82 -29.16
CA SER A 234 -40.43 9.85 -30.47
C SER A 234 -41.12 8.87 -31.41
N THR A 235 -41.48 9.39 -32.57
CA THR A 235 -42.23 8.72 -33.63
C THR A 235 -41.38 7.68 -34.37
N SER A 236 -42.02 6.57 -34.66
CA SER A 236 -41.59 5.40 -35.43
C SER A 236 -41.12 5.72 -36.85
N SER A 237 -40.11 4.99 -37.32
CA SER A 237 -39.89 4.72 -38.75
C SER A 237 -39.55 3.24 -38.94
N ASP A 238 -40.42 2.55 -39.68
CA ASP A 238 -40.30 1.18 -40.15
C ASP A 238 -39.10 0.97 -41.06
N SER A 239 -38.47 -0.21 -41.02
CA SER A 239 -38.21 -1.01 -42.24
C SER A 239 -37.55 -2.38 -41.98
N PHE A 240 -38.20 -3.40 -42.55
CA PHE A 240 -37.69 -4.58 -43.26
C PHE A 240 -36.86 -5.67 -42.55
N SER A 241 -37.52 -6.83 -42.39
CA SER A 241 -36.97 -8.15 -42.08
C SER A 241 -36.55 -8.91 -43.35
N LEU A 242 -35.39 -9.56 -43.31
CA LEU A 242 -34.95 -10.56 -44.30
C LEU A 242 -34.45 -11.80 -43.54
N ASP A 243 -35.20 -12.89 -43.66
CA ASP A 243 -34.96 -14.17 -43.01
C ASP A 243 -33.73 -14.88 -43.59
N GLY A 244 -32.85 -15.36 -42.72
CA GLY A 244 -31.72 -16.23 -43.05
C GLY A 244 -31.27 -17.02 -41.82
N GLN A 245 -31.70 -18.28 -41.75
CA GLN A 245 -31.44 -19.23 -40.68
C GLN A 245 -29.94 -19.45 -40.39
N SER A 246 -29.54 -19.23 -39.13
CA SER A 246 -28.35 -19.83 -38.50
C SER A 246 -28.61 -19.95 -36.99
N ALA A 247 -29.18 -21.10 -36.59
CA ALA A 247 -29.63 -21.32 -35.22
C ALA A 247 -28.59 -22.14 -34.44
N THR A 248 -27.52 -21.51 -33.91
CA THR A 248 -26.84 -21.98 -32.68
C THR A 248 -25.88 -20.98 -31.98
N GLU A 249 -25.91 -19.68 -32.26
CA GLU A 249 -25.10 -18.66 -31.52
C GLU A 249 -25.92 -17.54 -30.84
N SER A 250 -27.23 -17.41 -31.08
CA SER A 250 -28.00 -16.19 -30.73
C SER A 250 -28.34 -15.97 -29.25
N LYS A 251 -27.90 -16.82 -28.31
CA LYS A 251 -28.16 -16.58 -26.88
C LYS A 251 -27.19 -15.60 -26.22
N ASN A 252 -26.05 -15.31 -26.86
CA ASN A 252 -25.06 -14.38 -26.30
C ASN A 252 -25.34 -12.92 -26.71
N ASP A 253 -26.09 -12.69 -27.79
CA ASP A 253 -26.31 -11.34 -28.31
C ASP A 253 -27.37 -10.56 -27.48
N GLU A 254 -28.41 -11.24 -26.97
CA GLU A 254 -29.44 -10.59 -26.12
C GLU A 254 -28.90 -10.08 -24.78
N ASP A 255 -27.91 -10.76 -24.19
CA ASP A 255 -27.28 -10.35 -22.92
C ASP A 255 -26.40 -9.11 -23.11
N TYR A 256 -25.76 -8.98 -24.28
CA TYR A 256 -24.89 -7.85 -24.58
C TYR A 256 -25.67 -6.54 -24.74
N ASP A 257 -26.76 -6.56 -25.50
CA ASP A 257 -27.61 -5.38 -25.73
C ASP A 257 -28.27 -4.87 -24.44
N THR A 258 -28.67 -5.80 -23.56
CA THR A 258 -29.26 -5.46 -22.27
C THR A 258 -28.26 -4.69 -21.38
N LYS A 259 -27.02 -5.19 -21.30
CA LYS A 259 -25.95 -4.57 -20.51
C LYS A 259 -25.50 -3.22 -21.06
N TYR A 260 -25.47 -3.06 -22.39
CA TYR A 260 -25.14 -1.80 -23.04
C TYR A 260 -26.18 -0.71 -22.72
N ASN A 261 -27.47 -1.06 -22.82
CA ASN A 261 -28.56 -0.14 -22.50
C ASN A 261 -28.59 0.27 -21.03
N GLU A 262 -28.31 -0.64 -20.09
CA GLU A 262 -28.20 -0.32 -18.66
C GLU A 262 -27.07 0.69 -18.39
N THR A 263 -25.93 0.50 -19.05
CA THR A 263 -24.74 1.36 -18.93
C THR A 263 -25.03 2.78 -19.46
N ASN A 264 -25.67 2.89 -20.63
CA ASN A 264 -26.06 4.18 -21.21
C ASN A 264 -27.08 4.92 -20.35
N ASN A 265 -28.09 4.22 -19.81
CA ASN A 265 -29.08 4.80 -18.91
C ASN A 265 -28.43 5.34 -17.63
N LYS A 266 -27.39 4.66 -17.14
CA LYS A 266 -26.62 5.12 -15.99
C LYS A 266 -25.87 6.41 -16.28
N PHE A 267 -25.14 6.50 -17.40
CA PHE A 267 -24.43 7.73 -17.76
C PHE A 267 -25.36 8.91 -18.03
N SER A 268 -26.53 8.68 -18.63
CA SER A 268 -27.57 9.71 -18.76
C SER A 268 -28.01 10.26 -17.38
N SER A 269 -28.18 9.37 -16.39
CA SER A 269 -28.50 9.81 -15.02
C SER A 269 -27.37 10.60 -14.35
N VAL A 270 -26.10 10.27 -14.63
CA VAL A 270 -24.94 11.03 -14.16
C VAL A 270 -24.92 12.43 -14.78
N VAL A 271 -25.16 12.55 -16.09
CA VAL A 271 -25.22 13.84 -16.80
C VAL A 271 -26.33 14.73 -16.25
N ASN A 272 -27.52 14.15 -16.03
CA ASN A 272 -28.67 14.88 -15.46
C ASN A 272 -28.37 15.39 -14.04
N LEU A 273 -27.81 14.51 -13.20
CA LEU A 273 -27.41 14.88 -11.84
C LEU A 273 -26.31 15.94 -11.86
N ARG A 274 -25.29 15.83 -12.72
CA ARG A 274 -24.26 16.86 -12.90
C ARG A 274 -24.90 18.22 -13.24
N ASN A 275 -25.75 18.26 -14.26
CA ASN A 275 -26.36 19.51 -14.73
C ASN A 275 -27.13 20.20 -13.60
N ARG A 276 -27.84 19.41 -12.79
CA ARG A 276 -28.52 19.89 -11.59
C ARG A 276 -27.54 20.42 -10.54
N LEU A 277 -26.51 19.65 -10.17
CA LEU A 277 -25.49 20.07 -9.21
C LEU A 277 -24.82 21.39 -9.63
N VAL A 278 -24.52 21.55 -10.92
CA VAL A 278 -23.94 22.78 -11.47
C VAL A 278 -24.91 23.95 -11.37
N LYS A 279 -26.20 23.73 -11.65
CA LYS A 279 -27.24 24.76 -11.51
C LYS A 279 -27.36 25.22 -10.05
N ASP A 280 -27.56 24.28 -9.13
CA ASP A 280 -27.77 24.59 -7.70
C ASP A 280 -26.52 25.28 -7.09
N THR A 281 -25.32 24.83 -7.49
CA THR A 281 -24.06 25.44 -7.03
C THR A 281 -23.88 26.86 -7.57
N ARG A 282 -24.31 27.15 -8.80
CA ARG A 282 -24.25 28.50 -9.39
C ARG A 282 -25.19 29.47 -8.67
N GLU A 283 -26.40 29.01 -8.36
CA GLU A 283 -27.40 29.80 -7.64
C GLU A 283 -26.92 30.17 -6.22
N GLU A 284 -26.18 29.29 -5.55
CA GLU A 284 -25.75 29.52 -4.16
C GLU A 284 -24.41 30.27 -4.05
N ASN A 285 -23.45 30.02 -4.96
CA ASN A 285 -22.05 30.44 -4.76
C ASN A 285 -21.46 31.35 -5.85
N ASN A 286 -22.21 31.75 -6.90
CA ASN A 286 -21.69 32.56 -8.02
C ASN A 286 -20.36 32.05 -8.61
N LEU A 287 -20.18 30.72 -8.67
CA LEU A 287 -18.93 30.11 -9.15
C LEU A 287 -18.84 30.19 -10.68
N ASN A 288 -17.86 30.95 -11.18
CA ASN A 288 -17.72 31.30 -12.59
C ASN A 288 -17.16 30.18 -13.49
N HIS A 289 -16.65 29.08 -12.94
CA HIS A 289 -16.14 27.97 -13.76
C HIS A 289 -16.66 26.61 -13.26
N PRO A 290 -17.48 25.91 -14.07
CA PRO A 290 -17.86 24.53 -13.76
C PRO A 290 -16.62 23.66 -13.93
N GLN A 291 -16.08 23.20 -12.80
CA GLN A 291 -15.04 22.17 -12.80
C GLN A 291 -15.71 20.81 -12.98
N ASN A 292 -15.00 19.85 -13.61
CA ASN A 292 -15.51 18.49 -13.78
C ASN A 292 -15.67 17.75 -12.44
N ALA A 293 -15.29 18.38 -11.33
CA ALA A 293 -15.62 17.95 -9.97
C ALA A 293 -17.13 17.72 -9.76
N ALA A 294 -18.02 18.50 -10.39
CA ALA A 294 -19.47 18.26 -10.32
C ALA A 294 -19.85 16.93 -11.00
N TYR A 295 -19.24 16.63 -12.15
CA TYR A 295 -19.46 15.38 -12.87
C TYR A 295 -18.89 14.20 -12.09
N LEU A 296 -17.67 14.33 -11.55
CA LEU A 296 -17.06 13.32 -10.68
C LEU A 296 -17.92 13.05 -9.43
N ALA A 297 -18.47 14.09 -8.80
CA ALA A 297 -19.35 13.94 -7.64
C ALA A 297 -20.64 13.19 -8.02
N ALA A 298 -21.31 13.58 -9.10
CA ALA A 298 -22.49 12.89 -9.62
C ALA A 298 -22.19 11.43 -9.98
N PHE A 299 -21.07 11.20 -10.66
CA PHE A 299 -20.61 9.87 -11.06
C PHE A 299 -20.38 8.97 -9.85
N LEU A 300 -19.61 9.44 -8.86
CA LEU A 300 -19.34 8.69 -7.62
C LEU A 300 -20.64 8.43 -6.83
N HIS A 301 -21.56 9.38 -6.81
CA HIS A 301 -22.85 9.22 -6.15
C HIS A 301 -23.70 8.11 -6.80
N ILE A 302 -23.88 8.15 -8.13
CA ILE A 302 -24.64 7.14 -8.90
C ILE A 302 -23.99 5.75 -8.82
N MET A 303 -22.66 5.65 -8.68
CA MET A 303 -21.97 4.37 -8.48
C MET A 303 -22.29 3.70 -7.13
N GLY A 304 -22.78 4.46 -6.16
CA GLY A 304 -23.06 4.01 -4.80
C GLY A 304 -21.82 3.94 -3.91
N PRO A 305 -21.99 3.98 -2.58
CA PRO A 305 -20.90 4.27 -1.64
C PRO A 305 -19.75 3.24 -1.69
N LYS A 306 -20.07 1.95 -1.89
CA LYS A 306 -19.05 0.88 -1.94
C LYS A 306 -18.15 0.99 -3.17
N ARG A 307 -18.72 1.18 -4.36
CA ARG A 307 -17.95 1.31 -5.61
C ARG A 307 -17.26 2.67 -5.69
N ALA A 308 -17.95 3.73 -5.27
CA ALA A 308 -17.39 5.07 -5.15
C ALA A 308 -16.15 5.10 -4.26
N LYS A 309 -16.19 4.44 -3.09
CA LYS A 309 -15.02 4.34 -2.20
C LYS A 309 -13.80 3.73 -2.91
N LYS A 310 -13.98 2.64 -3.67
CA LYS A 310 -12.90 2.01 -4.44
C LYS A 310 -12.35 2.92 -5.55
N ILE A 311 -13.22 3.58 -6.30
CA ILE A 311 -12.79 4.53 -7.36
C ILE A 311 -12.05 5.72 -6.73
N LYS A 312 -12.56 6.28 -5.64
CA LYS A 312 -11.87 7.34 -4.87
C LYS A 312 -10.49 6.87 -4.41
N HIS A 313 -10.39 5.67 -3.84
CA HIS A 313 -9.10 5.10 -3.44
C HIS A 313 -8.15 4.95 -4.64
N CYS A 314 -8.68 4.56 -5.80
CA CYS A 314 -7.93 4.49 -7.06
C CYS A 314 -7.24 5.83 -7.39
N ILE A 315 -8.05 6.89 -7.40
CA ILE A 315 -7.61 8.25 -7.70
C ILE A 315 -6.64 8.78 -6.63
N LEU A 316 -7.00 8.65 -5.35
CA LEU A 316 -6.26 9.21 -4.20
C LEU A 316 -4.88 8.56 -4.00
N ALA A 317 -4.71 7.30 -4.38
CA ALA A 317 -3.41 6.63 -4.32
C ALA A 317 -2.44 7.06 -5.45
N ASN A 318 -2.85 7.97 -6.34
CA ASN A 318 -2.11 8.35 -7.55
C ASN A 318 -1.78 7.14 -8.44
N SER A 319 -2.71 6.20 -8.58
CA SER A 319 -2.54 4.97 -9.39
C SER A 319 -3.27 5.05 -10.73
N LEU A 320 -3.76 6.24 -11.07
CA LEU A 320 -4.41 6.52 -12.34
C LEU A 320 -3.38 7.03 -13.35
N ILE A 321 -3.38 6.39 -14.51
CA ILE A 321 -2.50 6.66 -15.64
C ILE A 321 -3.36 7.05 -16.83
N LEU A 322 -2.82 7.89 -17.70
CA LEU A 322 -3.38 8.30 -18.97
C LEU A 322 -2.64 7.58 -20.08
N GLY A 323 -3.32 6.71 -20.81
CA GLY A 323 -2.82 6.10 -22.04
C GLY A 323 -2.91 7.05 -23.23
N SER A 324 -1.85 7.12 -24.02
CA SER A 324 -1.78 7.84 -25.30
C SER A 324 -1.14 6.96 -26.38
N GLU A 325 -1.76 6.87 -27.54
CA GLU A 325 -1.19 6.19 -28.71
C GLU A 325 -0.14 7.06 -29.42
N ASN A 326 -0.32 8.37 -29.36
CA ASN A 326 0.57 9.31 -30.03
C ASN A 326 1.77 9.63 -29.14
N ASN A 327 2.97 9.54 -29.73
CA ASN A 327 4.17 10.14 -29.19
C ASN A 327 4.08 11.66 -29.33
N THR A 328 3.28 12.32 -28.50
CA THR A 328 3.34 13.77 -28.38
C THR A 328 4.61 14.09 -27.61
N GLY A 329 5.76 14.01 -28.29
CA GLY A 329 7.12 14.04 -27.77
C GLY A 329 7.57 15.35 -27.13
N GLY A 330 6.74 15.94 -26.27
CA GLY A 330 7.04 17.15 -25.52
C GLY A 330 6.97 16.99 -23.99
N ALA A 331 6.56 15.83 -23.47
CA ALA A 331 6.66 15.55 -22.05
C ALA A 331 7.96 14.79 -21.78
N GLU A 332 8.98 15.50 -21.27
CA GLU A 332 10.22 14.93 -20.72
C GLU A 332 9.95 13.85 -19.65
N ASP A 333 8.71 13.75 -19.15
CA ASP A 333 8.24 12.75 -18.18
C ASP A 333 7.51 11.52 -18.76
N SER A 334 7.49 11.35 -20.09
CA SER A 334 6.92 10.13 -20.70
C SER A 334 7.84 8.92 -20.49
N ASN A 335 7.83 8.38 -19.27
CA ASN A 335 8.58 7.17 -18.94
C ASN A 335 7.97 5.97 -19.66
N TYR A 336 8.79 5.25 -20.43
CA TYR A 336 8.43 3.94 -20.95
C TYR A 336 8.19 3.00 -19.77
N ILE A 337 6.96 2.53 -19.60
CA ILE A 337 6.57 1.74 -18.44
C ILE A 337 6.74 0.26 -18.76
N GLU A 338 7.97 -0.26 -18.63
CA GLU A 338 8.21 -1.69 -18.74
C GLU A 338 7.93 -2.38 -17.38
N GLY A 339 7.10 -3.43 -17.37
CA GLY A 339 6.92 -4.31 -16.21
C GLY A 339 5.78 -4.01 -15.24
N LEU A 340 4.93 -3.00 -15.51
CA LEU A 340 3.73 -2.75 -14.72
C LEU A 340 2.51 -3.49 -15.28
N THR A 341 1.69 -4.06 -14.39
CA THR A 341 0.37 -4.56 -14.77
C THR A 341 -0.58 -3.36 -14.82
N ILE A 342 -0.96 -3.00 -16.03
CA ILE A 342 -1.79 -1.84 -16.31
C ILE A 342 -3.10 -2.38 -16.86
N ASN A 343 -4.19 -1.99 -16.23
CA ASN A 343 -5.53 -2.42 -16.59
C ASN A 343 -6.34 -1.23 -17.07
N GLY A 344 -7.41 -1.51 -17.80
CA GLY A 344 -8.31 -0.48 -18.31
C GLY A 344 -8.07 -0.16 -19.78
N PRO A 345 -8.90 0.74 -20.33
CA PRO A 345 -8.89 1.03 -21.75
C PRO A 345 -7.50 1.45 -22.25
N GLY A 346 -6.77 2.27 -21.49
CA GLY A 346 -5.48 2.83 -21.92
C GLY A 346 -4.28 1.91 -21.68
N ALA A 347 -4.49 0.66 -21.28
CA ALA A 347 -3.40 -0.25 -20.94
C ALA A 347 -2.58 -0.66 -22.17
N ALA A 348 -3.20 -0.71 -23.35
CA ALA A 348 -2.54 -1.05 -24.61
C ALA A 348 -1.81 0.14 -25.26
N CYS A 349 -1.90 1.34 -24.69
CA CYS A 349 -1.24 2.52 -25.23
C CYS A 349 0.27 2.47 -25.03
N ASN A 350 1.02 2.84 -26.07
CA ASN A 350 2.49 2.89 -26.07
C ASN A 350 3.05 3.91 -25.07
N TYR A 351 2.32 5.01 -24.86
CA TYR A 351 2.71 6.08 -23.96
C TYR A 351 1.73 6.17 -22.82
N GLN A 352 2.28 6.40 -21.63
CA GLN A 352 1.51 6.39 -20.42
C GLN A 352 1.99 7.49 -19.47
N TYR A 353 1.07 8.30 -18.99
CA TYR A 353 1.35 9.46 -18.16
C TYR A 353 0.62 9.38 -16.83
N LYS A 354 1.32 9.61 -15.72
CA LYS A 354 0.69 9.58 -14.39
C LYS A 354 -0.16 10.83 -14.18
N ILE A 355 -1.45 10.66 -13.91
CA ILE A 355 -2.32 11.79 -13.61
C ILE A 355 -2.06 12.24 -12.17
N ASN A 356 -1.65 13.50 -11.99
CA ASN A 356 -1.56 14.07 -10.65
C ASN A 356 -2.95 14.26 -10.06
N LEU A 357 -3.08 14.06 -8.75
CA LEU A 357 -4.34 14.27 -8.04
C LEU A 357 -4.95 15.66 -8.27
N ASN A 358 -4.10 16.67 -8.44
CA ASN A 358 -4.50 18.04 -8.70
C ASN A 358 -5.10 18.18 -10.10
N ASP A 359 -4.80 17.29 -11.05
CA ASP A 359 -5.30 17.34 -12.43
C ASP A 359 -6.63 16.61 -12.60
N THR A 360 -7.08 15.89 -11.58
CA THR A 360 -8.29 15.04 -11.67
C THR A 360 -9.57 15.82 -11.99
N HIS A 361 -9.64 17.09 -11.57
CA HIS A 361 -10.77 17.96 -11.87
C HIS A 361 -10.82 18.47 -13.32
N PHE A 362 -9.80 18.17 -14.13
CA PHE A 362 -9.76 18.48 -15.55
C PHE A 362 -10.07 17.25 -16.45
N MET A 363 -10.30 16.08 -15.86
CA MET A 363 -10.71 14.89 -16.62
C MET A 363 -12.02 15.14 -17.35
N THR A 364 -12.08 14.79 -18.64
CA THR A 364 -13.33 14.89 -19.40
C THR A 364 -14.37 13.90 -18.89
N ASP A 365 -15.64 14.12 -19.24
CA ASP A 365 -16.73 13.22 -18.88
C ASP A 365 -16.43 11.78 -19.34
N ASP A 366 -15.88 11.59 -20.54
CA ASP A 366 -15.51 10.28 -21.07
C ASP A 366 -14.38 9.61 -20.27
N MET A 367 -13.38 10.38 -19.82
CA MET A 367 -12.32 9.85 -18.97
C MET A 367 -12.87 9.41 -17.61
N ILE A 368 -13.82 10.18 -17.05
CA ILE A 368 -14.48 9.84 -15.78
C ILE A 368 -15.36 8.59 -15.97
N ASN A 369 -16.09 8.48 -17.08
CA ASN A 369 -16.91 7.30 -17.38
C ASN A 369 -16.07 6.02 -17.45
N GLN A 370 -14.88 6.09 -18.02
CA GLN A 370 -13.95 4.94 -18.06
C GLN A 370 -13.54 4.45 -16.66
N LEU A 371 -13.53 5.33 -15.64
CA LEU A 371 -13.25 4.94 -14.24
C LEU A 371 -14.27 3.96 -13.69
N GLU A 372 -15.41 3.75 -14.36
CA GLU A 372 -16.36 2.70 -13.97
C GLU A 372 -15.66 1.36 -13.89
N THR A 373 -14.72 1.05 -14.78
CA THR A 373 -14.03 -0.25 -14.75
C THR A 373 -12.99 -0.36 -13.63
N ALA A 374 -12.59 0.76 -13.00
CA ALA A 374 -11.53 0.79 -11.99
C ALA A 374 -11.92 0.15 -10.65
N HIS A 375 -13.22 0.03 -10.33
CA HIS A 375 -13.66 -0.52 -9.04
C HIS A 375 -13.33 -2.01 -8.84
N TYR A 376 -12.92 -2.72 -9.89
CA TYR A 376 -12.47 -4.12 -9.84
C TYR A 376 -10.97 -4.28 -9.56
N ILE A 377 -10.19 -3.20 -9.66
CA ILE A 377 -8.72 -3.24 -9.55
C ILE A 377 -8.27 -3.25 -8.09
N ASP A 378 -9.15 -2.79 -7.22
CA ASP A 378 -8.86 -2.64 -5.81
C ASP A 378 -9.30 -3.88 -5.01
N ASN A 379 -8.31 -4.49 -4.35
CA ASN A 379 -8.48 -5.67 -3.53
C ASN A 379 -8.10 -5.34 -2.09
N ILE A 380 -8.97 -5.73 -1.16
CA ILE A 380 -8.65 -5.64 0.25
C ILE A 380 -7.49 -6.60 0.51
N PRO A 381 -6.36 -6.12 1.07
CA PRO A 381 -5.17 -6.94 1.27
C PRO A 381 -5.33 -7.84 2.50
N TYR A 382 -6.27 -8.78 2.46
CA TYR A 382 -6.63 -9.64 3.59
C TYR A 382 -5.44 -10.47 4.09
N ILE A 383 -4.58 -10.94 3.17
CA ILE A 383 -3.39 -11.72 3.52
C ILE A 383 -2.40 -10.84 4.28
N GLU A 384 -2.14 -9.62 3.81
CA GLU A 384 -1.24 -8.69 4.46
C GLU A 384 -1.79 -8.25 5.82
N ILE A 385 -3.09 -7.96 5.93
CA ILE A 385 -3.75 -7.64 7.21
C ILE A 385 -3.65 -8.83 8.18
N PHE A 386 -3.83 -10.05 7.70
CA PHE A 386 -3.66 -11.23 8.55
C PHE A 386 -2.22 -11.39 9.04
N ILE A 387 -1.24 -11.24 8.14
CA ILE A 387 0.19 -11.28 8.47
C ILE A 387 0.53 -10.20 9.50
N THR A 388 -0.01 -8.98 9.35
CA THR A 388 0.26 -7.89 10.31
C THR A 388 -0.33 -8.20 11.68
N ILE A 389 -1.55 -8.76 11.75
CA ILE A 389 -2.18 -9.14 13.02
C ILE A 389 -1.34 -10.22 13.72
N VAL A 390 -0.93 -11.27 13.01
CA VAL A 390 -0.08 -12.34 13.56
C VAL A 390 1.26 -11.77 14.03
N GLN A 391 1.87 -10.88 13.24
CA GLN A 391 3.09 -10.19 13.62
C GLN A 391 2.89 -9.36 14.89
N LEU A 392 1.81 -8.59 15.00
CA LEU A 392 1.52 -7.77 16.18
C LEU A 392 1.38 -8.61 17.44
N PHE A 393 0.68 -9.75 17.37
CA PHE A 393 0.59 -10.69 18.49
C PHE A 393 1.97 -11.25 18.86
N PHE A 394 2.74 -11.70 17.88
CA PHE A 394 4.07 -12.24 18.11
C PHE A 394 5.00 -11.20 18.75
N THR A 395 5.09 -10.01 18.17
CA THR A 395 5.94 -8.92 18.68
C THR A 395 5.49 -8.46 20.06
N ALA A 396 4.18 -8.42 20.35
CA ALA A 396 3.67 -8.05 21.67
C ALA A 396 4.06 -9.08 22.76
N ILE A 397 3.92 -10.38 22.47
CA ILE A 397 4.33 -11.45 23.41
C ILE A 397 5.83 -11.35 23.69
N GLU A 398 6.64 -11.25 22.63
CA GLU A 398 8.09 -11.13 22.77
C GLU A 398 8.49 -9.85 23.54
N CYS A 399 7.82 -8.72 23.31
CA CYS A 399 8.08 -7.49 24.08
C CYS A 399 7.83 -7.65 25.58
N MET A 400 6.88 -8.52 25.98
CA MET A 400 6.57 -8.79 27.38
C MET A 400 7.59 -9.74 28.02
N GLU A 401 8.06 -10.75 27.28
CA GLU A 401 8.97 -11.78 27.81
C GLU A 401 10.44 -11.38 27.77
N ILE A 402 10.81 -10.43 26.90
CA ILE A 402 12.19 -10.01 26.74
C ILE A 402 12.69 -9.25 27.99
N ASP A 403 13.73 -9.80 28.62
CA ASP A 403 14.58 -9.09 29.56
C ASP A 403 15.71 -8.37 28.80
N GLY A 404 15.77 -7.05 28.89
CA GLY A 404 16.73 -6.24 28.15
C GLY A 404 16.69 -4.77 28.53
N ASP A 405 17.65 -3.99 28.01
CA ASP A 405 17.68 -2.54 28.20
C ASP A 405 16.37 -1.90 27.69
N ARG A 406 15.86 -0.92 28.42
CA ARG A 406 14.62 -0.19 28.08
C ARG A 406 14.70 0.43 26.69
N TRP A 407 15.90 0.87 26.27
CA TRP A 407 16.14 1.42 24.94
C TRP A 407 15.96 0.40 23.81
N VAL A 408 16.17 -0.89 24.08
CA VAL A 408 15.91 -1.92 23.06
C VAL A 408 14.44 -2.30 23.01
N LYS A 409 13.77 -2.32 24.16
CA LYS A 409 12.30 -2.44 24.20
C LYS A 409 11.64 -1.30 23.42
N LEU A 410 12.21 -0.09 23.49
CA LEU A 410 11.75 1.05 22.70
C LEU A 410 11.82 0.80 21.18
N ILE A 411 12.90 0.21 20.67
CA ILE A 411 12.99 -0.17 19.23
C ILE A 411 11.80 -1.08 18.87
N MET A 412 11.55 -2.11 19.67
CA MET A 412 10.46 -3.06 19.40
C MET A 412 9.07 -2.40 19.47
N ILE A 413 8.86 -1.49 20.42
CA ILE A 413 7.63 -0.69 20.51
C ILE A 413 7.44 0.18 19.27
N ILE A 414 8.50 0.83 18.78
CA ILE A 414 8.48 1.64 17.56
C ILE A 414 8.03 0.80 16.35
N TYR A 415 8.63 -0.37 16.13
CA TYR A 415 8.23 -1.26 15.03
C TYR A 415 6.82 -1.81 15.19
N THR A 416 6.36 -2.03 16.44
CA THR A 416 4.98 -2.44 16.74
C THR A 416 4.00 -1.34 16.35
N ILE A 417 4.20 -0.10 16.81
CA ILE A 417 3.36 1.06 16.47
C ILE A 417 3.31 1.25 14.95
N MET A 418 4.46 1.17 14.29
CA MET A 418 4.53 1.30 12.84
C MET A 418 3.73 0.19 12.13
N SER A 419 3.79 -1.05 12.62
CA SER A 419 3.02 -2.17 12.04
C SER A 419 1.51 -2.00 12.25
N VAL A 420 1.07 -1.48 13.40
CA VAL A 420 -0.33 -1.10 13.65
C VAL A 420 -0.75 -0.01 12.66
N LEU A 421 0.00 1.08 12.56
CA LEU A 421 -0.30 2.19 11.67
C LEU A 421 -0.36 1.74 10.21
N GLN A 422 0.56 0.88 9.78
CA GLN A 422 0.57 0.30 8.45
C GLN A 422 -0.68 -0.53 8.17
N THR A 423 -1.13 -1.32 9.15
CA THR A 423 -2.38 -2.10 9.07
C THR A 423 -3.59 -1.18 8.92
N VAL A 424 -3.69 -0.15 9.77
CA VAL A 424 -4.76 0.84 9.71
C VAL A 424 -4.75 1.56 8.36
N SER A 425 -3.57 1.89 7.83
CA SER A 425 -3.42 2.50 6.51
C SER A 425 -3.95 1.59 5.40
N LEU A 426 -3.63 0.29 5.43
CA LEU A 426 -4.13 -0.69 4.45
C LEU A 426 -5.67 -0.83 4.49
N ILE A 427 -6.28 -0.67 5.67
CA ILE A 427 -7.74 -0.66 5.84
C ILE A 427 -8.34 0.67 5.35
N ALA A 428 -7.69 1.79 5.66
CA ALA A 428 -8.16 3.13 5.32
C ALA A 428 -8.09 3.37 3.80
N LEU A 429 -6.94 3.08 3.19
CA LEU A 429 -6.70 3.18 1.76
C LEU A 429 -6.28 1.81 1.24
N HIS A 430 -7.17 1.19 0.47
CA HIS A 430 -6.96 -0.17 0.00
C HIS A 430 -5.75 -0.30 -0.94
N LYS A 431 -5.24 -1.52 -1.05
CA LYS A 431 -4.11 -1.86 -1.91
C LYS A 431 -4.61 -2.08 -3.34
N GLN A 432 -4.07 -1.29 -4.25
CA GLN A 432 -4.26 -1.53 -5.67
C GLN A 432 -3.30 -2.61 -6.15
N THR A 433 -3.82 -3.58 -6.90
CA THR A 433 -3.01 -4.67 -7.47
C THR A 433 -2.48 -4.35 -8.87
N ALA A 434 -3.08 -3.39 -9.55
CA ALA A 434 -2.68 -2.88 -10.85
C ALA A 434 -2.87 -1.36 -10.89
N THR A 435 -2.26 -0.69 -11.85
CA THR A 435 -2.61 0.70 -12.18
C THR A 435 -3.76 0.73 -13.18
N PHE A 436 -4.60 1.74 -13.07
CA PHE A 436 -5.69 1.93 -14.03
C PHE A 436 -5.27 2.94 -15.08
N SER A 437 -5.46 2.62 -16.36
CA SER A 437 -5.17 3.51 -17.48
C SER A 437 -6.44 3.91 -18.22
N VAL A 438 -6.64 5.21 -18.39
CA VAL A 438 -7.74 5.80 -19.18
C VAL A 438 -7.23 6.22 -20.56
N ILE A 439 -8.01 5.99 -21.61
CA ILE A 439 -7.70 6.49 -22.95
C ILE A 439 -8.10 7.95 -23.05
N LYS A 440 -7.18 8.76 -23.57
CA LYS A 440 -7.49 10.10 -24.06
C LYS A 440 -7.89 10.03 -25.53
N TYR A 441 -9.19 10.12 -25.81
CA TYR A 441 -9.70 10.06 -27.19
C TYR A 441 -9.49 11.35 -27.99
N ASP A 442 -9.12 12.46 -27.33
CA ASP A 442 -9.19 13.78 -27.95
C ASP A 442 -7.82 14.49 -28.09
N ARG A 443 -7.44 14.82 -29.34
CA ARG A 443 -6.22 15.59 -29.66
C ARG A 443 -6.27 17.04 -29.14
N PHE A 444 -7.45 17.60 -28.88
CA PHE A 444 -7.62 19.03 -28.61
C PHE A 444 -7.62 19.43 -27.12
N VAL A 445 -7.72 18.48 -26.19
CA VAL A 445 -7.76 18.80 -24.75
C VAL A 445 -6.38 19.22 -24.20
N ILE A 446 -5.29 18.94 -24.92
CA ILE A 446 -3.94 19.38 -24.54
C ILE A 446 -3.79 20.92 -24.63
N ILE A 447 -4.56 21.59 -25.50
CA ILE A 447 -4.29 22.99 -25.86
C ILE A 447 -4.85 24.01 -24.84
N LYS A 448 -5.81 23.64 -23.98
CA LYS A 448 -6.30 24.56 -22.92
C LYS A 448 -5.46 24.56 -21.64
N TYR A 449 -4.61 23.56 -21.45
CA TYR A 449 -3.74 23.49 -20.29
C TYR A 449 -2.63 24.55 -20.36
N ASP A 450 -2.00 24.72 -21.53
CA ASP A 450 -0.91 25.70 -21.70
C ASP A 450 -1.39 27.14 -21.53
N HIS A 451 -2.60 27.48 -21.97
CA HIS A 451 -3.08 28.86 -21.89
C HIS A 451 -3.50 29.28 -20.46
N TYR A 452 -4.02 28.35 -19.65
CA TYR A 452 -4.37 28.65 -18.26
C TYR A 452 -3.15 28.64 -17.34
N HIS A 453 -2.16 27.78 -17.61
CA HIS A 453 -0.99 27.65 -16.74
C HIS A 453 -0.05 28.86 -16.80
N ASN A 454 0.00 29.56 -17.93
CA ASN A 454 0.86 30.73 -18.11
C ASN A 454 0.36 32.00 -17.39
N ASN A 455 -0.92 32.06 -16.98
CA ASN A 455 -1.52 33.25 -16.37
C ASN A 455 -1.96 33.04 -14.91
N VAL A 456 -1.98 31.80 -14.41
CA VAL A 456 -2.19 31.55 -12.99
C VAL A 456 -0.82 31.57 -12.33
N PRO A 457 -0.51 32.52 -11.42
CA PRO A 457 0.76 32.51 -10.70
C PRO A 457 0.94 31.12 -10.10
N PRO A 458 2.15 30.50 -10.20
CA PRO A 458 2.38 29.10 -9.85
C PRO A 458 1.74 28.82 -8.50
N HIS A 459 0.56 28.22 -8.56
CA HIS A 459 -0.33 28.17 -7.42
C HIS A 459 0.39 27.32 -6.38
N LYS A 460 0.36 27.75 -5.12
CA LYS A 460 1.00 27.18 -3.91
C LYS A 460 0.91 25.64 -3.71
N SER A 461 0.29 24.90 -4.62
CA SER A 461 0.06 23.45 -4.58
C SER A 461 1.32 22.58 -4.48
N PHE A 462 2.50 23.09 -4.85
CA PHE A 462 3.77 22.38 -4.59
C PHE A 462 4.09 22.37 -3.09
N TYR A 463 3.85 23.50 -2.39
CA TYR A 463 4.01 23.59 -0.94
C TYR A 463 2.98 22.69 -0.23
N ASP A 464 1.72 22.66 -0.67
CA ASP A 464 0.67 21.87 0.01
C ASP A 464 0.98 20.35 0.07
N LYS A 465 1.69 19.78 -0.91
CA LYS A 465 2.07 18.35 -0.90
C LYS A 465 3.39 18.08 -0.18
N LEU A 466 4.36 18.98 -0.33
CA LEU A 466 5.65 18.87 0.33
C LEU A 466 5.48 19.03 1.85
N ASP A 467 4.64 19.98 2.26
CA ASP A 467 4.40 20.32 3.65
C ASP A 467 3.82 19.14 4.42
N VAL A 468 2.75 18.49 3.94
CA VAL A 468 2.11 17.41 4.71
C VAL A 468 3.06 16.23 4.95
N ASN A 469 3.86 15.85 3.95
CA ASN A 469 4.81 14.73 4.12
C ASN A 469 5.95 15.12 5.07
N VAL A 470 6.49 16.34 4.95
CA VAL A 470 7.54 16.84 5.85
C VAL A 470 7.01 16.96 7.29
N PHE A 471 5.80 17.49 7.47
CA PHE A 471 5.16 17.56 8.79
C PHE A 471 4.91 16.18 9.39
N CYS A 472 4.38 15.22 8.62
CA CYS A 472 4.14 13.87 9.13
C CYS A 472 5.46 13.14 9.46
N PHE A 473 6.50 13.39 8.67
CA PHE A 473 7.85 12.88 8.92
C PHE A 473 8.44 13.45 10.23
N LEU A 474 8.41 14.77 10.41
CA LEU A 474 8.87 15.43 11.62
C LEU A 474 8.06 14.98 12.84
N ALA A 475 6.73 14.85 12.69
CA ALA A 475 5.86 14.34 13.73
C ALA A 475 6.24 12.90 14.14
N GLY A 476 6.62 12.05 13.19
CA GLY A 476 7.14 10.71 13.47
C GLY A 476 8.41 10.72 14.31
N ILE A 477 9.39 11.56 13.94
CA ILE A 477 10.64 11.71 14.70
C ILE A 477 10.36 12.23 16.11
N ILE A 478 9.56 13.29 16.24
CA ILE A 478 9.18 13.88 17.53
C ILE A 478 8.47 12.84 18.40
N SER A 479 7.53 12.09 17.83
CA SER A 479 6.80 11.05 18.56
C SER A 479 7.73 9.97 19.11
N PHE A 480 8.72 9.53 18.33
CA PHE A 480 9.68 8.52 18.77
C PHE A 480 10.67 9.04 19.82
N LEU A 481 11.10 10.30 19.72
CA LEU A 481 11.88 10.94 20.77
C LEU A 481 11.06 11.08 22.07
N LEU A 482 9.78 11.42 21.98
CA LEU A 482 8.91 11.45 23.17
C LEU A 482 8.75 10.06 23.81
N LEU A 483 8.69 9.00 23.01
CA LEU A 483 8.71 7.63 23.54
C LEU A 483 10.05 7.30 24.24
N GLY A 484 11.15 7.95 23.86
CA GLY A 484 12.44 7.85 24.56
C GLY A 484 12.38 8.31 26.02
N ILE A 485 11.44 9.19 26.39
CA ILE A 485 11.25 9.62 27.79
C ILE A 485 10.89 8.40 28.66
N TRP A 486 10.09 7.47 28.14
CA TRP A 486 9.77 6.22 28.83
C TRP A 486 10.98 5.30 28.98
N ALA A 487 11.90 5.31 28.01
CA ALA A 487 13.13 4.54 28.06
C ALA A 487 14.20 5.10 29.01
N ASP A 488 13.95 6.28 29.60
CA ASP A 488 14.81 7.02 30.51
C ASP A 488 16.12 7.54 29.87
N TYR A 489 16.08 8.81 29.44
CA TYR A 489 17.22 9.56 28.91
C TYR A 489 18.36 9.83 29.91
N ASN A 490 18.18 9.49 31.19
CA ASN A 490 19.22 9.71 32.20
C ASN A 490 20.20 8.52 32.30
N ASN A 491 19.97 7.43 31.56
CA ASN A 491 20.83 6.26 31.61
C ASN A 491 22.19 6.52 30.94
N HIS A 492 22.25 7.46 29.98
CA HIS A 492 23.42 7.84 29.20
C HIS A 492 24.18 6.64 28.62
N SER A 493 23.44 5.59 28.25
CA SER A 493 24.00 4.34 27.77
C SER A 493 24.47 4.46 26.32
N VAL A 494 25.40 3.61 25.89
CA VAL A 494 25.79 3.55 24.47
C VAL A 494 24.58 3.20 23.60
N THR A 495 23.71 2.30 24.07
CA THR A 495 22.46 1.91 23.40
C THR A 495 21.54 3.10 23.18
N GLU A 496 21.36 3.95 24.19
CA GLU A 496 20.57 5.18 24.10
C GLU A 496 21.04 6.07 22.94
N TRP A 497 22.34 6.40 22.90
CA TRP A 497 22.88 7.25 21.85
C TRP A 497 22.76 6.63 20.46
N LEU A 498 22.93 5.31 20.34
CA LEU A 498 22.74 4.60 19.08
C LEU A 498 21.27 4.68 18.61
N VAL A 499 20.31 4.50 19.53
CA VAL A 499 18.87 4.59 19.21
C VAL A 499 18.46 6.00 18.85
N ILE A 500 18.90 7.02 19.61
CA ILE A 500 18.62 8.42 19.31
C ILE A 500 19.20 8.81 17.95
N SER A 501 20.45 8.43 17.68
CA SER A 501 21.12 8.69 16.41
C SER A 501 20.36 8.03 15.26
N TRP A 502 19.88 6.80 15.44
CA TRP A 502 19.06 6.12 14.46
C TRP A 502 17.71 6.84 14.22
N ILE A 503 17.00 7.28 15.27
CA ILE A 503 15.73 8.02 15.16
C ILE A 503 15.91 9.36 14.42
N ILE A 504 17.03 10.04 14.63
CA ILE A 504 17.36 11.35 14.02
C ILE A 504 17.97 11.20 12.62
N SER A 505 18.58 10.06 12.30
CA SER A 505 19.25 9.82 11.02
C SER A 505 18.43 10.13 9.75
N PRO A 506 17.09 9.98 9.69
CA PRO A 506 16.30 10.38 8.54
C PRO A 506 16.42 11.88 8.21
N LEU A 507 16.69 12.77 9.19
CA LEU A 507 16.90 14.20 8.93
C LEU A 507 18.16 14.44 8.12
N ALA A 508 19.23 13.71 8.44
CA ALA A 508 20.47 13.75 7.66
C ALA A 508 20.20 13.23 6.24
N LEU A 509 19.37 12.20 6.08
CA LEU A 509 18.98 11.69 4.76
C LEU A 509 18.20 12.71 3.96
N TYR A 510 17.24 13.38 4.59
CA TYR A 510 16.45 14.42 3.93
C TYR A 510 17.33 15.61 3.50
N PHE A 511 18.26 16.02 4.36
CA PHE A 511 19.22 17.07 4.04
C PHE A 511 20.17 16.66 2.89
N MET A 512 20.67 15.43 2.92
CA MET A 512 21.49 14.88 1.84
C MET A 512 20.71 14.76 0.53
N PHE A 513 19.44 14.36 0.57
CA PHE A 513 18.58 14.32 -0.60
C PHE A 513 18.38 15.71 -1.20
N PHE A 514 18.25 16.74 -0.37
CA PHE A 514 18.14 18.14 -0.80
C PHE A 514 19.43 18.67 -1.43
N LEU A 515 20.59 18.32 -0.87
CA LEU A 515 21.90 18.71 -1.41
C LEU A 515 22.30 17.91 -2.65
N SER A 516 21.83 16.67 -2.75
CA SER A 516 22.08 15.77 -3.87
C SER A 516 21.22 16.19 -5.06
N THR A 517 21.72 17.14 -5.84
CA THR A 517 21.23 17.41 -7.20
C THR A 517 21.54 16.22 -8.12
N MET A 518 20.90 15.07 -7.92
CA MET A 518 20.98 13.83 -8.73
C MET A 518 22.38 13.35 -9.19
N ASP A 519 23.46 13.88 -8.63
CA ASP A 519 24.82 13.52 -9.02
C ASP A 519 25.28 12.23 -8.35
N ILE A 520 26.27 11.57 -8.97
CA ILE A 520 26.87 10.31 -8.48
C ILE A 520 27.29 10.41 -7.00
N LEU A 521 27.79 11.58 -6.58
CA LEU A 521 28.20 11.83 -5.20
C LEU A 521 27.02 11.72 -4.21
N GLY A 522 25.84 12.17 -4.63
CA GLY A 522 24.61 12.05 -3.87
C GLY A 522 24.17 10.60 -3.68
N ILE A 523 24.26 9.80 -4.74
CA ILE A 523 23.95 8.35 -4.69
C ILE A 523 24.92 7.63 -3.73
N ILE A 524 26.22 7.93 -3.81
CA ILE A 524 27.23 7.36 -2.90
C ILE A 524 26.95 7.79 -1.45
N GLY A 525 26.67 9.07 -1.23
CA GLY A 525 26.33 9.61 0.09
C GLY A 525 25.11 8.93 0.69
N MET A 526 24.06 8.72 -0.11
CA MET A 526 22.87 7.97 0.28
C MET A 526 23.21 6.53 0.66
N GLY A 527 24.04 5.84 -0.14
CA GLY A 527 24.48 4.48 0.16
C GLY A 527 25.23 4.36 1.50
N ILE A 528 26.17 5.27 1.77
CA ILE A 528 26.92 5.32 3.04
C ILE A 528 25.97 5.58 4.21
N LEU A 529 25.02 6.50 4.04
CA LEU A 529 24.06 6.82 5.09
C LEU A 529 23.16 5.62 5.40
N LEU A 530 22.66 4.91 4.37
CA LEU A 530 21.86 3.70 4.54
C LEU A 530 22.61 2.62 5.33
N ILE A 531 23.88 2.36 4.98
CA ILE A 531 24.74 1.40 5.69
C ILE A 531 24.95 1.84 7.15
N THR A 532 25.19 3.14 7.37
CA THR A 532 25.39 3.70 8.71
C THR A 532 24.14 3.52 9.57
N CYS A 533 22.95 3.83 9.03
CA CYS A 533 21.68 3.72 9.77
C CYS A 533 21.35 2.27 10.11
N PHE A 534 21.57 1.35 9.17
CA PHE A 534 21.46 -0.08 9.44
C PHE A 534 22.43 -0.54 10.52
N GLY A 535 23.69 -0.08 10.44
CA GLY A 535 24.71 -0.36 11.45
C GLY A 535 24.33 0.13 12.84
N LEU A 536 23.77 1.35 12.96
CA LEU A 536 23.27 1.89 14.22
C LEU A 536 22.16 1.02 14.82
N LEU A 537 21.18 0.62 14.00
CA LEU A 537 20.06 -0.22 14.43
C LEU A 537 20.53 -1.59 14.94
N ILE A 538 21.37 -2.27 14.16
CA ILE A 538 21.90 -3.59 14.52
C ILE A 538 22.80 -3.49 15.76
N SER A 539 23.65 -2.46 15.84
CA SER A 539 24.54 -2.25 16.99
C SER A 539 23.75 -1.95 18.26
N ALA A 540 22.75 -1.07 18.20
CA ALA A 540 21.87 -0.76 19.33
C ALA A 540 21.19 -2.03 19.85
N THR A 541 20.68 -2.84 18.93
CA THR A 541 20.01 -4.10 19.25
C THR A 541 20.98 -5.07 19.93
N ILE A 542 22.14 -5.34 19.33
CA ILE A 542 23.11 -6.30 19.89
C ILE A 542 23.64 -5.82 21.24
N ILE A 543 24.04 -4.56 21.35
CA ILE A 543 24.65 -4.01 22.57
C ILE A 543 23.64 -3.96 23.73
N GLY A 544 22.41 -3.50 23.47
CA GLY A 544 21.41 -3.40 24.55
C GLY A 544 20.84 -4.74 25.01
N TYR A 545 21.09 -5.81 24.27
CA TYR A 545 20.72 -7.17 24.65
C TYR A 545 21.86 -8.02 25.16
N LEU A 546 23.11 -7.63 24.94
CA LEU A 546 24.21 -8.27 25.63
C LEU A 546 23.94 -8.11 27.13
N PRO A 547 23.89 -9.21 27.90
CA PRO A 547 23.77 -9.09 29.34
C PRO A 547 24.85 -8.14 29.82
N LYS A 548 24.59 -7.39 30.89
CA LYS A 548 25.62 -6.65 31.62
C LYS A 548 26.57 -7.66 32.28
N ILE A 549 27.23 -8.49 31.46
CA ILE A 549 28.42 -9.22 31.81
C ILE A 549 29.34 -8.10 32.23
N SER A 550 29.60 -8.02 33.53
CA SER A 550 30.41 -6.98 34.12
C SER A 550 31.63 -6.79 33.24
N LEU A 551 31.79 -5.59 32.67
CA LEU A 551 32.93 -5.24 31.82
C LEU A 551 34.28 -5.52 32.52
N SER A 552 34.27 -5.81 33.83
CA SER A 552 35.39 -6.44 34.55
C SER A 552 35.98 -7.66 33.84
N THR A 553 35.17 -8.47 33.15
CA THR A 553 35.66 -9.64 32.40
C THR A 553 36.35 -9.25 31.08
N PHE A 554 35.94 -8.15 30.45
CA PHE A 554 36.61 -7.60 29.27
C PHE A 554 37.87 -6.81 29.64
N SER A 555 37.94 -6.22 30.83
CA SER A 555 39.18 -5.66 31.40
C SER A 555 40.28 -6.73 31.55
N VAL A 556 39.92 -7.97 31.89
CA VAL A 556 40.89 -9.09 31.89
C VAL A 556 41.39 -9.38 30.48
N LEU A 557 40.52 -9.31 29.46
CA LEU A 557 40.91 -9.53 28.07
C LEU A 557 41.75 -8.37 27.51
N SER A 558 41.47 -7.11 27.88
CA SER A 558 42.34 -5.98 27.52
C SER A 558 43.71 -6.08 28.21
N HIS A 559 43.77 -6.64 29.43
CA HIS A 559 45.04 -6.94 30.09
C HIS A 559 45.82 -8.08 29.42
N PHE A 560 45.13 -9.03 28.79
CA PHE A 560 45.76 -10.08 27.98
C PHE A 560 46.22 -9.59 26.60
N ILE A 561 45.57 -8.58 26.03
CA ILE A 561 45.98 -7.96 24.76
C ILE A 561 47.15 -6.98 24.97
N THR A 562 47.31 -6.41 26.17
CA THR A 562 48.58 -5.81 26.60
C THR A 562 49.58 -6.92 26.96
N LEU A 563 50.08 -7.65 25.96
CA LEU A 563 51.32 -8.42 26.14
C LEU A 563 52.43 -7.45 26.58
N PRO A 564 53.37 -7.86 27.46
CA PRO A 564 54.40 -6.95 27.93
C PRO A 564 55.29 -6.58 26.73
N GLN A 565 55.60 -5.29 26.62
CA GLN A 565 56.79 -4.80 25.91
C GLN A 565 58.03 -5.42 26.57
N ALA A 566 58.33 -6.68 26.26
CA ALA A 566 59.57 -7.32 26.65
C ALA A 566 60.66 -6.87 25.67
N ASN A 567 61.41 -5.86 26.09
CA ASN A 567 62.79 -5.52 25.70
C ASN A 567 63.35 -6.25 24.47
N PHE A 568 63.26 -5.60 23.31
CA PHE A 568 64.26 -5.78 22.26
C PHE A 568 65.36 -4.74 22.49
N THR A 569 66.39 -5.11 23.23
CA THR A 569 67.65 -4.36 23.32
C THR A 569 68.79 -5.35 23.49
N LEU A 570 69.69 -5.37 22.50
CA LEU A 570 70.95 -6.13 22.39
C LEU A 570 70.88 -7.67 22.36
N LEU A 571 70.96 -8.23 21.14
CA LEU A 571 72.18 -8.90 20.64
C LEU A 571 72.18 -8.95 19.11
#